data_AF-A0A3M1GSI4-F1
#
_entry.id   AF-A0A3M1GSI4-F1
#
_cell.length_a   1.000
_cell.length_b   1.000
_cell.length_c   1.000
_cell.angle_alpha   90.00
_cell.angle_beta   90.00
_cell.angle_gamma   90.00
#
_symmetry.space_group_name_H-M   'P 1'
#
loop_
_entity.id
_entity.type
_entity.pdbx_description
1 polymer ?
#
loop_
_entity_poly.entity_id
_entity_poly.type
_entity_poly.pdbx_seq_one_letter_code
_entity_poly.pdbx_strand_id
1 'polypeptide(L)'
;MSFLQPAMLWFAGLASVPVLIYLFHRQRYTVLPWAAMAFVRRALHRNRRRMKIENWLLLALRVLAVLLLVAAVARPVLRSRALAGDTEGGVRNVVIALDTSFSMAQRHGARTAFDRAREGAQQLAAHRVREGDRVALVRLGADAEPVYAEPFSVNEQERARLIADIAAQRPSYRPGDMPRALRGLLALLPRFRGEEDGSPPPAEIYVFTDLQRSSWRGADGRWLDPDLPATVEALRRADARVTLIDCGAPERANAAITDLGLEEPVAVLDAPLRFFVELWAAGAQPLE
;
A
#
# COMPACT_ATOMS: atom_id res chain seq x y z
N MET A 1 11.55 -7.47 -12.01
CA MET A 1 10.67 -8.22 -11.09
C MET A 1 11.53 -8.62 -9.92
N SER A 2 11.18 -8.20 -8.70
CA SER A 2 11.88 -8.63 -7.49
C SER A 2 11.04 -9.72 -6.85
N PHE A 3 11.65 -10.87 -6.55
CA PHE A 3 11.00 -12.00 -5.90
C PHE A 3 11.39 -11.98 -4.42
N LEU A 4 10.42 -12.19 -3.52
CA LEU A 4 10.65 -12.23 -2.08
C LEU A 4 11.54 -13.42 -1.68
N GLN A 5 11.52 -14.51 -2.45
CA GLN A 5 12.30 -15.73 -2.21
C GLN A 5 12.86 -16.29 -3.53
N PRO A 6 13.98 -15.75 -4.04
CA PRO A 6 14.54 -16.16 -5.34
C PRO A 6 14.97 -17.64 -5.39
N ALA A 7 15.27 -18.25 -4.23
CA ALA A 7 15.62 -19.67 -4.13
C ALA A 7 14.49 -20.62 -4.55
N MET A 8 13.21 -20.19 -4.50
CA MET A 8 12.09 -21.03 -4.93
C MET A 8 11.97 -21.19 -6.44
N LEU A 9 12.68 -20.39 -7.25
CA LEU A 9 12.70 -20.53 -8.70
C LEU A 9 13.30 -21.86 -9.17
N TRP A 10 14.11 -22.52 -8.33
CA TRP A 10 14.61 -23.87 -8.61
C TRP A 10 13.48 -24.90 -8.76
N PHE A 11 12.34 -24.69 -8.10
CA PHE A 11 11.15 -25.55 -8.27
C PHE A 11 10.48 -25.39 -9.64
N ALA A 12 10.83 -24.38 -10.45
CA ALA A 12 10.38 -24.30 -11.84
C ALA A 12 10.84 -25.52 -12.66
N GLY A 13 11.90 -26.22 -12.22
CA GLY A 13 12.31 -27.50 -12.79
C GLY A 13 11.21 -28.57 -12.76
N LEU A 14 10.27 -28.55 -11.79
CA LEU A 14 9.13 -29.49 -11.76
C LEU A 14 8.20 -29.34 -12.96
N ALA A 15 8.16 -28.18 -13.61
CA ALA A 15 7.38 -27.98 -14.84
C ALA A 15 7.90 -28.82 -16.02
N SER A 16 9.13 -29.35 -15.94
CA SER A 16 9.70 -30.25 -16.94
C SER A 16 9.23 -31.71 -16.78
N VAL A 17 8.74 -32.11 -15.60
CA VAL A 17 8.31 -33.49 -15.31
C VAL A 17 7.18 -33.97 -16.24
N PRO A 18 6.09 -33.21 -16.48
CA PRO A 18 5.04 -33.63 -17.41
C PRO A 18 5.52 -33.76 -18.85
N VAL A 19 6.48 -32.91 -19.26
CA VAL A 19 7.06 -32.90 -20.61
C VAL A 19 7.93 -34.14 -20.81
N LEU A 20 8.75 -34.49 -19.81
CA LEU A 20 9.58 -35.70 -19.83
C LEU A 20 8.73 -36.96 -19.86
N ILE A 21 7.71 -37.06 -19.01
CA ILE A 21 6.78 -38.21 -18.99
C ILE A 21 6.11 -38.37 -20.36
N TYR A 22 5.66 -37.28 -21.00
CA TYR A 22 5.08 -37.33 -22.34
C TYR A 22 6.07 -37.83 -23.40
N LEU A 23 7.34 -37.40 -23.31
CA LEU A 23 8.38 -37.83 -24.25
C LEU A 23 8.71 -39.32 -24.09
N PHE A 24 8.77 -39.82 -22.85
CA PHE A 24 9.04 -41.22 -22.53
C PHE A 24 7.85 -42.14 -22.87
N HIS A 25 6.61 -41.68 -22.74
CA HIS A 25 5.42 -42.47 -23.09
C HIS A 25 5.16 -42.58 -24.60
N ARG A 26 6.03 -41.98 -25.44
CA ARG A 26 5.93 -42.07 -26.91
C ARG A 26 6.50 -43.38 -27.49
N GLN A 27 7.00 -44.30 -26.67
CA GLN A 27 7.59 -45.54 -27.17
C GLN A 27 6.59 -46.69 -27.39
N ARG A 28 6.41 -46.97 -28.70
CA ARG A 28 6.19 -48.28 -29.36
C ARG A 28 4.85 -48.98 -29.13
N TYR A 29 3.89 -48.68 -30.01
CA TYR A 29 2.83 -49.61 -30.36
C TYR A 29 3.37 -50.62 -31.39
N THR A 30 3.53 -51.87 -30.98
CA THR A 30 3.87 -52.98 -31.88
C THR A 30 2.64 -53.32 -32.72
N VAL A 31 2.72 -53.11 -34.02
CA VAL A 31 1.60 -53.32 -34.95
C VAL A 31 1.55 -54.80 -35.33
N LEU A 32 0.56 -55.56 -34.83
CA LEU A 32 0.28 -56.90 -35.35
C LEU A 32 -0.55 -56.80 -36.63
N PRO A 33 -0.14 -57.43 -37.74
CA PRO A 33 -0.93 -57.46 -38.98
C PRO A 33 -2.06 -58.48 -38.85
N TRP A 34 -3.30 -58.00 -38.64
CA TRP A 34 -4.51 -58.83 -38.72
C TRP A 34 -5.40 -58.35 -39.88
N ALA A 35 -5.87 -59.30 -40.70
CA ALA A 35 -6.47 -59.04 -42.01
C ALA A 35 -7.79 -58.24 -41.97
N ALA A 36 -8.53 -58.25 -40.85
CA ALA A 36 -9.81 -57.54 -40.71
C ALA A 36 -9.68 -56.00 -40.52
N MET A 37 -8.47 -55.46 -40.32
CA MET A 37 -8.26 -54.05 -39.90
C MET A 37 -8.33 -53.01 -41.04
N ALA A 38 -8.55 -53.41 -42.29
CA ALA A 38 -8.55 -52.50 -43.44
C ALA A 38 -9.74 -51.51 -43.43
N PHE A 39 -10.91 -51.93 -42.96
CA PHE A 39 -12.11 -51.07 -42.87
C PHE A 39 -12.04 -50.08 -41.68
N VAL A 40 -11.49 -50.51 -40.55
CA VAL A 40 -11.36 -49.68 -39.33
C VAL A 40 -10.33 -48.55 -39.52
N ARG A 41 -9.28 -48.78 -40.32
CA ARG A 41 -8.23 -47.78 -40.61
C ARG A 41 -8.73 -46.55 -41.39
N ARG A 42 -9.80 -46.67 -42.19
CA ARG A 42 -10.39 -45.53 -42.92
C ARG A 42 -11.17 -44.59 -42.00
N ALA A 43 -11.80 -45.10 -40.93
CA ALA A 43 -12.47 -44.28 -39.91
C ALA A 43 -11.48 -43.55 -38.96
N LEU A 44 -10.37 -44.20 -38.61
CA LEU A 44 -9.36 -43.66 -37.69
C LEU A 44 -8.51 -42.50 -38.26
N HIS A 45 -8.40 -42.38 -39.58
CA HIS A 45 -7.59 -41.32 -40.20
C HIS A 45 -8.16 -39.91 -39.94
N ARG A 46 -9.49 -39.78 -39.80
CA ARG A 46 -10.14 -38.49 -39.59
C ARG A 46 -10.03 -38.00 -38.14
N ASN A 47 -9.93 -38.92 -37.17
CA ASN A 47 -9.86 -38.58 -35.74
C ASN A 47 -8.43 -38.37 -35.21
N ARG A 48 -7.40 -38.78 -35.97
CA ARG A 48 -5.98 -38.63 -35.58
C ARG A 48 -5.50 -37.19 -35.44
N ARG A 49 -6.08 -36.23 -36.18
CA ARG A 49 -5.68 -34.80 -36.07
C ARG A 49 -6.24 -34.15 -34.81
N ARG A 50 -7.50 -34.44 -34.47
CA ARG A 50 -8.19 -33.89 -33.28
C ARG A 50 -7.54 -34.37 -31.98
N MET A 51 -7.26 -35.68 -31.90
CA MET A 51 -6.56 -36.31 -30.77
C MET A 51 -5.15 -35.74 -30.56
N LYS A 52 -4.43 -35.35 -31.62
CA LYS A 52 -3.13 -34.69 -31.48
C LYS A 52 -3.28 -33.30 -30.86
N ILE A 53 -4.22 -32.49 -31.35
CA ILE A 53 -4.43 -31.11 -30.86
C ILE A 53 -4.86 -31.14 -29.38
N GLU A 54 -5.79 -32.01 -29.01
CA GLU A 54 -6.22 -32.18 -27.61
C GLU A 54 -5.06 -32.58 -26.70
N ASN A 55 -4.19 -33.50 -27.13
CA ASN A 55 -3.03 -33.91 -26.34
C ASN A 55 -1.99 -32.79 -26.17
N TRP A 56 -1.74 -31.98 -27.20
CA TRP A 56 -0.87 -30.81 -27.10
C TRP A 56 -1.46 -29.73 -26.17
N LEU A 57 -2.77 -29.54 -26.21
CA LEU A 57 -3.47 -28.57 -25.37
C LEU A 57 -3.52 -29.01 -23.90
N LEU A 58 -3.76 -30.30 -23.64
CA LEU A 58 -3.69 -30.90 -22.31
C LEU A 58 -2.28 -30.86 -21.72
N LEU A 59 -1.25 -31.06 -22.55
CA LEU A 59 0.15 -30.90 -22.14
C LEU A 59 0.44 -29.45 -21.72
N ALA A 60 0.02 -28.48 -22.55
CA ALA A 60 0.21 -27.06 -22.27
C ALA A 60 -0.48 -26.64 -20.97
N LEU A 61 -1.72 -27.07 -20.76
CA LEU A 61 -2.48 -26.77 -19.53
C LEU A 61 -1.81 -27.36 -18.28
N ARG A 62 -1.27 -28.59 -18.37
CA ARG A 62 -0.59 -29.25 -17.24
C ARG A 62 0.71 -28.53 -16.86
N VAL A 63 1.49 -28.09 -17.85
CA VAL A 63 2.71 -27.29 -17.60
C VAL A 63 2.34 -25.92 -17.03
N LEU A 64 1.31 -25.27 -17.58
CA LEU A 64 0.83 -23.99 -17.09
C LEU A 64 0.37 -24.06 -15.63
N ALA A 65 -0.37 -25.10 -15.24
CA ALA A 65 -0.81 -25.30 -13.87
C ALA A 65 0.36 -25.40 -12.89
N VAL A 66 1.42 -26.14 -13.24
CA VAL A 66 2.63 -26.26 -12.40
C VAL A 66 3.36 -24.92 -12.32
N LEU A 67 3.50 -24.19 -13.43
CA LEU A 67 4.12 -22.87 -13.43
C LEU A 67 3.35 -21.86 -12.60
N LEU A 68 2.01 -21.87 -12.67
CA LEU A 68 1.16 -21.00 -11.86
C LEU A 68 1.26 -21.33 -10.37
N LEU A 69 1.38 -22.60 -10.01
CA LEU A 69 1.55 -23.02 -8.61
C LEU A 69 2.93 -22.61 -8.07
N VAL A 70 3.99 -22.79 -8.85
CA VAL A 70 5.34 -22.28 -8.51
C VAL A 70 5.33 -20.76 -8.40
N ALA A 71 4.64 -20.06 -9.30
CA ALA A 71 4.48 -18.61 -9.21
C ALA A 71 3.70 -18.20 -7.96
N ALA A 72 2.58 -18.85 -7.64
CA ALA A 72 1.79 -18.55 -6.44
C ALA A 72 2.61 -18.70 -5.14
N VAL A 73 3.45 -19.75 -5.08
CA VAL A 73 4.37 -19.99 -3.96
C VAL A 73 5.51 -18.97 -3.95
N ALA A 74 6.10 -18.64 -5.10
CA ALA A 74 7.16 -17.65 -5.23
C ALA A 74 6.69 -16.21 -4.95
N ARG A 75 5.36 -15.99 -4.81
CA ARG A 75 4.72 -14.68 -4.58
C ARG A 75 5.35 -13.57 -5.41
N PRO A 76 5.20 -13.58 -6.76
CA PRO A 76 5.71 -12.52 -7.61
C PRO A 76 5.09 -11.22 -7.15
N VAL A 77 5.92 -10.31 -6.65
CA VAL A 77 5.49 -8.95 -6.42
C VAL A 77 5.36 -8.32 -7.80
N LEU A 78 4.14 -8.35 -8.34
CA LEU A 78 3.76 -7.55 -9.49
C LEU A 78 3.87 -6.10 -9.07
N ARG A 79 5.08 -5.53 -9.17
CA ARG A 79 5.27 -4.08 -9.18
C ARG A 79 4.49 -3.61 -10.41
N SER A 80 3.28 -3.14 -10.18
CA SER A 80 2.42 -2.50 -11.16
C SER A 80 3.18 -1.30 -11.72
N ARG A 81 3.93 -1.53 -12.81
CA ARG A 81 4.53 -0.48 -13.64
C ARG A 81 3.49 0.48 -14.20
N ALA A 82 2.21 0.12 -14.16
CA ALA A 82 1.09 0.98 -14.56
C ALA A 82 0.78 2.13 -13.58
N LEU A 83 1.40 2.19 -12.40
CA LEU A 83 1.24 3.31 -11.44
C LEU A 83 2.49 4.20 -11.35
N ALA A 84 3.57 3.86 -12.06
CA ALA A 84 4.76 4.67 -12.17
C ALA A 84 4.72 5.45 -13.50
N GLY A 85 4.12 6.65 -13.46
CA GLY A 85 4.66 7.78 -14.21
C GLY A 85 6.08 8.04 -13.70
N ASP A 86 7.02 7.19 -14.09
CA ASP A 86 8.44 7.50 -14.07
C ASP A 86 8.67 8.36 -15.33
N THR A 87 8.60 9.67 -15.16
CA THR A 87 9.34 10.58 -16.03
C THR A 87 10.83 10.26 -15.80
N GLU A 88 11.40 9.43 -16.66
CA GLU A 88 12.84 9.19 -16.71
C GLU A 88 13.53 10.56 -16.94
N GLY A 89 14.14 11.08 -15.88
CA GLY A 89 15.05 12.24 -15.93
C GLY A 89 14.52 13.59 -15.43
N GLY A 90 13.26 13.70 -14.98
CA GLY A 90 12.70 14.96 -14.46
C GLY A 90 12.87 15.14 -12.94
N VAL A 91 13.04 16.38 -12.48
CA VAL A 91 12.92 16.74 -11.05
C VAL A 91 11.49 16.43 -10.58
N ARG A 92 11.35 15.57 -9.57
CA ARG A 92 10.03 15.21 -9.02
C ARG A 92 9.70 16.06 -7.81
N ASN A 93 8.43 16.36 -7.64
CA ASN A 93 7.90 16.97 -6.43
C ASN A 93 7.33 15.87 -5.54
N VAL A 94 7.87 15.71 -4.34
CA VAL A 94 7.49 14.66 -3.40
C VAL A 94 7.01 15.30 -2.11
N VAL A 95 5.79 14.95 -1.69
CA VAL A 95 5.24 15.34 -0.40
C VAL A 95 5.23 14.11 0.51
N ILE A 96 5.95 14.19 1.62
CA ILE A 96 5.93 13.20 2.69
C ILE A 96 4.99 13.73 3.77
N ALA A 97 3.80 13.16 3.87
CA ALA A 97 2.78 13.59 4.81
C ALA A 97 2.62 12.55 5.93
N LEU A 98 2.91 12.95 7.16
CA LEU A 98 2.82 12.12 8.35
C LEU A 98 1.55 12.45 9.11
N ASP A 99 0.66 11.49 9.30
CA ASP A 99 -0.45 11.61 10.23
C ASP A 99 0.09 11.70 11.67
N THR A 100 -0.26 12.79 12.33
CA THR A 100 0.10 13.13 13.71
C THR A 100 -1.14 13.17 14.60
N SER A 101 -2.28 12.65 14.16
CA SER A 101 -3.46 12.54 15.00
C SER A 101 -3.21 11.63 16.22
N PHE A 102 -4.03 11.80 17.25
CA PHE A 102 -3.93 11.04 18.49
C PHE A 102 -4.01 9.53 18.28
N SER A 103 -4.79 9.06 17.30
CA SER A 103 -4.94 7.63 17.00
C SER A 103 -3.63 6.97 16.56
N MET A 104 -2.72 7.73 15.98
CA MET A 104 -1.39 7.24 15.60
C MET A 104 -0.55 6.83 16.81
N ALA A 105 -0.88 7.30 18.02
CA ALA A 105 -0.26 6.86 19.27
C ALA A 105 -0.74 5.47 19.72
N GLN A 106 -1.72 4.84 19.04
CA GLN A 106 -2.17 3.49 19.36
C GLN A 106 -1.01 2.51 19.26
N ARG A 107 -0.77 1.76 20.35
CA ARG A 107 0.26 0.73 20.43
C ARG A 107 -0.28 -0.61 19.95
N HIS A 108 0.57 -1.34 19.23
CA HIS A 108 0.36 -2.74 18.92
C HIS A 108 1.68 -3.48 19.15
N GLY A 109 1.74 -4.27 20.23
CA GLY A 109 2.98 -4.81 20.76
C GLY A 109 3.94 -3.69 21.21
N ALA A 110 5.20 -3.76 20.76
CA ALA A 110 6.24 -2.81 21.16
C ALA A 110 6.22 -1.47 20.39
N ARG A 111 5.42 -1.35 19.32
CA ARG A 111 5.46 -0.18 18.41
C ARG A 111 4.09 0.48 18.27
N THR A 112 4.07 1.79 18.10
CA THR A 112 2.87 2.56 17.74
C THR A 112 2.62 2.55 16.23
N ALA A 113 1.42 2.95 15.79
CA ALA A 113 1.17 3.25 14.38
C ALA A 113 2.08 4.37 13.87
N PHE A 114 2.35 5.38 14.71
CA PHE A 114 3.28 6.46 14.41
C PHE A 114 4.72 5.96 14.23
N ASP A 115 5.20 5.01 15.04
CA ASP A 115 6.54 4.42 14.86
C ASP A 115 6.68 3.75 13.49
N ARG A 116 5.64 3.05 13.03
CA ARG A 116 5.61 2.44 11.69
C ARG A 116 5.57 3.49 10.59
N ALA A 117 4.76 4.55 10.75
CA ALA A 117 4.71 5.67 9.82
C ALA A 117 6.06 6.37 9.69
N ARG A 118 6.72 6.65 10.81
CA ARG A 118 8.05 7.26 10.86
C ARG A 118 9.11 6.41 10.18
N GLU A 119 9.17 5.11 10.49
CA GLU A 119 10.10 4.18 9.86
C GLU A 119 9.85 4.08 8.34
N GLY A 120 8.59 3.97 7.91
CA GLY A 120 8.22 3.94 6.50
C GLY A 120 8.60 5.24 5.75
N ALA A 121 8.39 6.40 6.38
CA ALA A 121 8.79 7.69 5.82
C ALA A 121 10.30 7.85 5.74
N GLN A 122 11.06 7.36 6.73
CA GLN A 122 12.52 7.33 6.67
C GLN A 122 13.01 6.42 5.53
N GLN A 123 12.39 5.24 5.34
CA GLN A 123 12.72 4.36 4.21
C GLN A 123 12.39 5.00 2.86
N LEU A 124 11.29 5.75 2.76
CA LEU A 124 10.93 6.51 1.56
C LEU A 124 12.00 7.59 1.27
N ALA A 125 12.36 8.39 2.28
CA ALA A 125 13.38 9.42 2.17
C ALA A 125 14.77 8.86 1.83
N ALA A 126 15.12 7.68 2.36
CA ALA A 126 16.42 7.04 2.12
C ALA A 126 16.52 6.38 0.74
N HIS A 127 15.44 5.75 0.25
CA HIS A 127 15.54 4.83 -0.90
C HIS A 127 14.71 5.21 -2.12
N ARG A 128 13.72 6.10 -1.99
CA ARG A 128 12.81 6.46 -3.09
C ARG A 128 12.96 7.90 -3.55
N VAL A 129 13.30 8.79 -2.64
CA VAL A 129 13.64 10.18 -2.95
C VAL A 129 15.02 10.21 -3.60
N ARG A 130 15.12 10.75 -4.82
CA ARG A 130 16.36 10.87 -5.59
C ARG A 130 17.02 12.20 -5.28
N GLU A 131 18.31 12.30 -5.57
CA GLU A 131 19.00 13.59 -5.55
C GLU A 131 18.40 14.52 -6.62
N GLY A 132 18.20 15.79 -6.28
CA GLY A 132 17.54 16.78 -7.11
C GLY A 132 16.01 16.86 -6.97
N ASP A 133 15.34 15.83 -6.42
CA ASP A 133 13.90 15.88 -6.14
C ASP A 133 13.58 17.02 -5.15
N ARG A 134 12.46 17.71 -5.36
CA ARG A 134 11.94 18.68 -4.40
C ARG A 134 11.05 17.98 -3.38
N VAL A 135 11.33 18.18 -2.10
CA VAL A 135 10.59 17.53 -1.01
C VAL A 135 9.92 18.54 -0.09
N ALA A 136 8.68 18.24 0.32
CA ALA A 136 8.05 18.84 1.48
C ALA A 136 7.69 17.77 2.51
N LEU A 137 8.03 18.01 3.77
CA LEU A 137 7.56 17.24 4.92
C LEU A 137 6.37 17.95 5.55
N VAL A 138 5.26 17.24 5.75
CA VAL A 138 4.00 17.81 6.25
C VAL A 138 3.46 16.96 7.39
N ARG A 139 3.03 17.60 8.47
CA ARG A 139 2.27 16.98 9.55
C ARG A 139 0.78 17.10 9.22
N LEU A 140 0.06 15.99 9.23
CA LEU A 140 -1.38 15.96 9.08
C LEU A 140 -2.01 15.78 10.45
N GLY A 141 -2.99 16.61 10.76
CA GLY A 141 -3.83 16.49 11.95
C GLY A 141 -5.22 16.98 11.59
N ALA A 142 -5.71 18.00 12.30
CA ALA A 142 -6.91 18.72 11.87
C ALA A 142 -6.69 19.55 10.60
N ASP A 143 -5.44 19.88 10.27
CA ASP A 143 -5.04 20.56 9.04
C ASP A 143 -3.68 20.03 8.55
N ALA A 144 -3.21 20.50 7.39
CA ALA A 144 -1.88 20.18 6.88
C ALA A 144 -0.86 21.26 7.26
N GLU A 145 0.07 20.92 8.13
CA GLU A 145 1.10 21.83 8.62
C GLU A 145 2.48 21.44 8.06
N PRO A 146 3.06 22.23 7.13
CA PRO A 146 4.39 21.94 6.60
C PRO A 146 5.45 22.14 7.69
N VAL A 147 6.44 21.25 7.74
CA VAL A 147 7.57 21.32 8.70
C VAL A 147 8.60 22.36 8.28
N TYR A 148 8.75 22.56 6.97
CA TYR A 148 9.60 23.60 6.37
C TYR A 148 8.73 24.67 5.73
N ALA A 149 9.24 25.91 5.67
CA ALA A 149 8.52 27.00 5.01
C ALA A 149 8.29 26.70 3.52
N GLU A 150 9.34 26.23 2.84
CA GLU A 150 9.33 25.94 1.40
C GLU A 150 9.87 24.55 1.08
N PRO A 151 9.39 23.90 0.00
CA PRO A 151 9.96 22.65 -0.49
C PRO A 151 11.39 22.85 -1.00
N PHE A 152 12.30 21.99 -0.56
CA PHE A 152 13.73 22.08 -0.88
C PHE A 152 14.18 20.93 -1.80
N SER A 153 15.23 21.18 -2.59
CA SER A 153 15.86 20.14 -3.40
C SER A 153 16.79 19.27 -2.56
N VAL A 154 16.65 17.95 -2.71
CA VAL A 154 17.40 16.98 -1.91
C VAL A 154 18.81 16.79 -2.46
N ASN A 155 19.80 17.00 -1.61
CA ASN A 155 21.17 16.53 -1.74
C ASN A 155 21.50 15.58 -0.56
N GLU A 156 22.73 15.09 -0.45
CA GLU A 156 23.09 14.15 0.62
C GLU A 156 22.93 14.74 2.04
N GLN A 157 23.26 16.02 2.24
CA GLN A 157 23.11 16.69 3.53
C GLN A 157 21.63 16.92 3.88
N GLU A 158 20.85 17.41 2.91
CA GLU A 158 19.41 17.63 3.05
C GLU A 158 18.65 16.31 3.26
N ARG A 159 19.11 15.21 2.66
CA ARG A 159 18.58 13.87 2.93
C ARG A 159 18.79 13.47 4.38
N ALA A 160 20.02 13.62 4.90
CA ALA A 160 20.32 13.30 6.29
C ALA A 160 19.48 14.16 7.25
N ARG A 161 19.34 15.45 6.96
CA ARG A 161 18.48 16.39 7.69
C ARG A 161 17.01 15.96 7.67
N LEU A 162 16.46 15.66 6.49
CA LEU A 162 15.08 15.19 6.33
C LEU A 162 14.81 13.92 7.15
N ILE A 163 15.73 12.95 7.13
CA ILE A 163 15.59 11.70 7.90
C ILE A 163 15.61 11.99 9.41
N ALA A 164 16.46 12.91 9.87
CA ALA A 164 16.53 13.33 11.26
C ALA A 164 15.27 14.09 11.69
N ASP A 165 14.77 14.99 10.86
CA ASP A 165 13.55 15.76 11.13
C ASP A 165 12.32 14.85 11.15
N ILE A 166 12.24 13.84 10.27
CA ILE A 166 11.23 12.77 10.36
C ILE A 166 11.36 12.02 11.69
N ALA A 167 12.60 11.68 12.11
CA ALA A 167 12.85 10.97 13.36
C ALA A 167 12.33 11.74 14.60
N ALA A 168 12.47 13.07 14.57
CA ALA A 168 12.10 13.98 15.64
C ALA A 168 10.58 14.24 15.75
N GLN A 169 9.79 13.91 14.72
CA GLN A 169 8.34 14.09 14.76
C GLN A 169 7.69 13.21 15.83
N ARG A 170 6.55 13.68 16.34
CA ARG A 170 5.74 12.99 17.37
C ARG A 170 4.26 13.10 17.04
N PRO A 171 3.44 12.12 17.45
CA PRO A 171 1.99 12.27 17.38
C PRO A 171 1.54 13.40 18.31
N SER A 172 0.49 14.09 17.90
CA SER A 172 -0.19 15.11 18.68
C SER A 172 -1.32 14.49 19.51
N TYR A 173 -1.86 15.26 20.45
CA TYR A 173 -3.03 14.88 21.25
C TYR A 173 -4.36 15.34 20.63
N ARG A 174 -4.36 15.68 19.33
CA ARG A 174 -5.55 16.18 18.62
C ARG A 174 -6.15 15.10 17.72
N PRO A 175 -7.48 15.10 17.50
CA PRO A 175 -8.09 14.26 16.48
C PRO A 175 -7.61 14.68 15.08
N GLY A 176 -7.63 13.74 14.14
CA GLY A 176 -7.34 14.01 12.72
C GLY A 176 -8.60 14.41 11.96
N ASP A 177 -8.44 15.28 10.96
CA ASP A 177 -9.43 15.59 9.93
C ASP A 177 -8.74 15.45 8.57
N MET A 178 -8.71 14.22 8.06
CA MET A 178 -8.02 13.88 6.82
C MET A 178 -8.60 14.61 5.60
N PRO A 179 -9.93 14.75 5.44
CA PRO A 179 -10.49 15.54 4.35
C PRO A 179 -9.99 16.99 4.33
N ARG A 180 -9.99 17.66 5.48
CA ARG A 180 -9.44 19.01 5.59
C ARG A 180 -7.94 19.06 5.36
N ALA A 181 -7.19 18.10 5.91
CA ALA A 181 -5.75 18.01 5.71
C ALA A 181 -5.38 17.79 4.22
N LEU A 182 -6.16 17.00 3.47
CA LEU A 182 -5.98 16.85 2.02
C LEU A 182 -6.20 18.15 1.24
N ARG A 183 -7.16 18.99 1.66
CA ARG A 183 -7.31 20.34 1.09
C ARG A 183 -6.09 21.22 1.40
N GLY A 184 -5.56 21.12 2.61
CA GLY A 184 -4.31 21.79 2.98
C GLY A 184 -3.13 21.35 2.10
N LEU A 185 -2.99 20.04 1.83
CA LEU A 185 -1.98 19.52 0.90
C LEU A 185 -2.13 20.08 -0.53
N LEU A 186 -3.36 20.19 -1.03
CA LEU A 186 -3.63 20.84 -2.32
C LEU A 186 -3.16 22.30 -2.33
N ALA A 187 -3.37 23.04 -1.24
CA ALA A 187 -2.93 24.42 -1.10
C ALA A 187 -1.40 24.57 -1.00
N LEU A 188 -0.67 23.49 -0.67
CA LEU A 188 0.80 23.46 -0.65
C LEU A 188 1.42 23.22 -2.03
N LEU A 189 0.69 22.59 -2.97
CA LEU A 189 1.23 22.24 -4.29
C LEU A 189 1.81 23.44 -5.07
N PRO A 190 1.23 24.65 -5.03
CA PRO A 190 1.82 25.81 -5.70
C PRO A 190 3.24 26.16 -5.23
N ARG A 191 3.65 25.79 -4.00
CA ARG A 191 5.01 26.05 -3.47
C ARG A 191 6.11 25.24 -4.17
N PHE A 192 5.73 24.16 -4.85
CA PHE A 192 6.66 23.37 -5.66
C PHE A 192 7.02 24.01 -7.00
N ARG A 193 6.62 25.25 -7.26
CA ARG A 193 6.89 25.96 -8.51
C ARG A 193 8.16 26.79 -8.46
N GLY A 194 8.77 26.97 -9.62
CA GLY A 194 9.46 28.21 -10.01
C GLY A 194 8.44 29.07 -10.78
N GLU A 195 8.59 30.38 -10.72
CA GLU A 195 7.56 31.44 -10.88
C GLU A 195 6.71 31.48 -12.18
N GLU A 196 6.82 30.57 -13.15
CA GLU A 196 6.41 30.84 -14.54
C GLU A 196 5.09 30.18 -15.04
N ASP A 197 4.56 29.18 -14.33
CA ASP A 197 3.31 28.49 -14.62
C ASP A 197 2.05 29.05 -13.90
N GLY A 198 0.80 28.95 -14.37
CA GLY A 198 -0.43 29.16 -13.55
C GLY A 198 -0.97 27.91 -12.79
N SER A 199 -0.66 26.69 -13.26
CA SER A 199 -1.12 25.38 -12.71
C SER A 199 -0.11 24.54 -11.88
N PRO A 200 -0.42 24.12 -10.63
CA PRO A 200 0.50 23.37 -9.76
C PRO A 200 1.19 22.19 -10.48
N PRO A 201 2.51 21.96 -10.25
CA PRO A 201 3.25 20.94 -10.96
C PRO A 201 2.83 19.54 -10.47
N PRO A 202 3.07 18.50 -11.28
CA PRO A 202 2.81 17.13 -10.86
C PRO A 202 3.57 16.81 -9.58
N ALA A 203 2.90 16.12 -8.65
CA ALA A 203 3.45 15.80 -7.34
C ALA A 203 3.09 14.38 -6.89
N GLU A 204 4.01 13.72 -6.20
CA GLU A 204 3.77 12.44 -5.54
C GLU A 204 3.56 12.69 -4.04
N ILE A 205 2.35 12.48 -3.55
CA ILE A 205 1.98 12.69 -2.15
C ILE A 205 1.87 11.33 -1.47
N TYR A 206 2.76 11.07 -0.51
CA TYR A 206 2.77 9.87 0.31
C TYR A 206 2.21 10.20 1.69
N VAL A 207 1.05 9.63 2.01
CA VAL A 207 0.34 9.87 3.28
C VAL A 207 0.46 8.64 4.17
N PHE A 208 1.19 8.76 5.27
CA PHE A 208 1.34 7.71 6.27
C PHE A 208 0.32 7.91 7.37
N THR A 209 -0.69 7.03 7.44
CA THR A 209 -1.85 7.16 8.35
C THR A 209 -2.31 5.77 8.81
N ASP A 210 -3.01 5.70 9.93
CA ASP A 210 -3.66 4.46 10.39
C ASP A 210 -5.01 4.20 9.71
N LEU A 211 -5.43 5.07 8.78
CA LEU A 211 -6.71 4.99 8.07
C LEU A 211 -7.91 4.85 9.01
N GLN A 212 -7.84 5.43 10.22
CA GLN A 212 -8.95 5.33 11.16
C GLN A 212 -10.19 6.02 10.60
N ARG A 213 -11.33 5.31 10.60
CA ARG A 213 -12.60 5.79 10.03
C ARG A 213 -13.01 7.16 10.58
N SER A 214 -12.81 7.40 11.87
CA SER A 214 -13.14 8.66 12.57
C SER A 214 -12.40 9.87 12.01
N SER A 215 -11.22 9.70 11.41
CA SER A 215 -10.45 10.78 10.80
C SER A 215 -10.98 11.18 9.42
N TRP A 216 -11.94 10.43 8.87
CA TRP A 216 -12.54 10.67 7.56
C TRP A 216 -14.03 10.97 7.64
N ARG A 217 -14.73 10.32 8.57
CA ARG A 217 -16.19 10.36 8.67
C ARG A 217 -16.64 10.65 10.10
N GLY A 218 -17.71 11.43 10.19
CA GLY A 218 -18.42 11.68 11.44
C GLY A 218 -19.15 10.43 11.94
N ALA A 219 -19.69 10.52 13.15
CA ALA A 219 -20.48 9.46 13.78
C ALA A 219 -21.74 9.10 12.97
N ASP A 220 -22.30 10.06 12.23
CA ASP A 220 -23.42 9.90 11.30
C ASP A 220 -23.03 9.19 9.99
N GLY A 221 -21.75 8.86 9.81
CA GLY A 221 -21.22 8.16 8.64
C GLY A 221 -20.99 9.04 7.41
N ARG A 222 -21.25 10.34 7.50
CA ARG A 222 -20.93 11.33 6.45
C ARG A 222 -19.45 11.70 6.51
N TRP A 223 -18.90 12.19 5.40
CA TRP A 223 -17.54 12.74 5.39
C TRP A 223 -17.47 13.95 6.32
N LEU A 224 -16.36 14.10 7.06
CA LEU A 224 -16.13 15.29 7.91
C LEU A 224 -16.17 16.56 7.08
N ASP A 225 -15.70 16.48 5.83
CA ASP A 225 -15.75 17.56 4.87
C ASP A 225 -16.57 17.16 3.63
N PRO A 226 -17.70 17.83 3.36
CA PRO A 226 -18.54 17.53 2.21
C PRO A 226 -17.88 17.84 0.86
N ASP A 227 -16.88 18.72 0.81
CA ASP A 227 -16.19 19.14 -0.41
C ASP A 227 -14.97 18.26 -0.72
N LEU A 228 -14.79 17.14 -0.02
CA LEU A 228 -13.76 16.15 -0.32
C LEU A 228 -13.75 15.72 -1.80
N PRO A 229 -14.90 15.45 -2.48
CA PRO A 229 -14.89 15.09 -3.90
C PRO A 229 -14.28 16.18 -4.80
N ALA A 230 -14.59 17.46 -4.53
CA ALA A 230 -14.03 18.59 -5.27
C ALA A 230 -12.52 18.71 -5.04
N THR A 231 -12.07 18.44 -3.81
CA THR A 231 -10.64 18.43 -3.43
C THR A 231 -9.89 17.32 -4.17
N VAL A 232 -10.46 16.11 -4.22
CA VAL A 232 -9.87 14.98 -4.97
C VAL A 232 -9.78 15.29 -6.47
N GLU A 233 -10.82 15.88 -7.05
CA GLU A 233 -10.79 16.26 -8.46
C GLU A 233 -9.79 17.39 -8.73
N ALA A 234 -9.60 18.32 -7.80
CA ALA A 234 -8.57 19.36 -7.90
C ALA A 234 -7.14 18.78 -7.83
N LEU A 235 -6.90 17.82 -6.93
CA LEU A 235 -5.64 17.08 -6.86
C LEU A 235 -5.37 16.32 -8.16
N ARG A 236 -6.39 15.68 -8.73
CA ARG A 236 -6.30 14.98 -10.02
C ARG A 236 -5.97 15.94 -11.17
N ARG A 237 -6.61 17.12 -11.22
CA ARG A 237 -6.32 18.16 -12.22
C ARG A 237 -4.89 18.72 -12.11
N ALA A 238 -4.33 18.73 -10.91
CA ALA A 238 -2.94 19.11 -10.64
C ALA A 238 -1.93 17.99 -10.94
N ASP A 239 -2.36 16.84 -11.47
CA ASP A 239 -1.54 15.63 -11.64
C ASP A 239 -0.83 15.21 -10.34
N ALA A 240 -1.50 15.43 -9.20
CA ALA A 240 -1.02 15.04 -7.89
C ALA A 240 -1.48 13.61 -7.57
N ARG A 241 -0.52 12.68 -7.51
CA ARG A 241 -0.76 11.28 -7.17
C ARG A 241 -0.69 11.09 -5.65
N VAL A 242 -1.85 10.84 -5.03
CA VAL A 242 -1.95 10.56 -3.59
C VAL A 242 -1.89 9.06 -3.33
N THR A 243 -0.90 8.63 -2.55
CA THR A 243 -0.74 7.26 -2.09
C THR A 243 -0.94 7.21 -0.58
N LEU A 244 -1.97 6.48 -0.13
CA LEU A 244 -2.19 6.23 1.29
C LEU A 244 -1.43 4.98 1.72
N ILE A 245 -0.66 5.07 2.80
CA ILE A 245 0.13 4.00 3.38
C ILE A 245 -0.46 3.67 4.74
N ASP A 246 -1.11 2.50 4.83
CA ASP A 246 -1.71 2.01 6.08
C ASP A 246 -0.62 1.63 7.08
N CYS A 247 -0.54 2.42 8.15
CA CYS A 247 0.35 2.23 9.27
C CYS A 247 -0.42 1.70 10.50
N GLY A 248 -1.72 1.43 10.38
CA GLY A 248 -2.57 0.93 11.46
C GLY A 248 -2.23 -0.50 11.86
N ALA A 249 -2.74 -0.93 13.02
CA ALA A 249 -2.64 -2.32 13.42
C ALA A 249 -3.69 -3.17 12.67
N PRO A 250 -3.38 -4.44 12.35
CA PRO A 250 -4.33 -5.34 11.72
C PRO A 250 -5.50 -5.69 12.66
N GLU A 251 -5.21 -5.82 13.97
CA GLU A 251 -6.21 -5.95 15.02
C GLU A 251 -6.20 -4.69 15.88
N ARG A 252 -7.37 -4.04 15.98
CA ARG A 252 -7.54 -2.79 16.73
C ARG A 252 -8.52 -3.05 17.86
N ALA A 253 -8.14 -2.67 19.08
CA ALA A 253 -9.09 -2.63 20.19
C ALA A 253 -10.19 -1.63 19.84
N ASN A 254 -11.43 -2.11 19.76
CA ASN A 254 -12.59 -1.25 19.50
C ASN A 254 -13.14 -0.75 20.83
N ALA A 255 -12.41 0.17 21.44
CA ALA A 255 -12.76 0.77 22.70
C ALA A 255 -12.60 2.28 22.66
N ALA A 256 -13.41 2.98 23.44
CA ALA A 256 -13.40 4.43 23.53
C ALA A 256 -13.69 4.87 24.96
N ILE A 257 -13.10 6.00 25.36
CA ILE A 257 -13.62 6.78 26.49
C ILE A 257 -14.83 7.55 25.95
N THR A 258 -16.02 7.28 26.49
CA THR A 258 -17.26 7.93 26.06
C THR A 258 -17.62 9.13 26.90
N ASP A 259 -17.22 9.11 28.18
CA ASP A 259 -17.42 10.23 29.08
C ASP A 259 -16.24 10.36 30.06
N LEU A 260 -15.94 11.61 30.43
CA LEU A 260 -14.93 11.98 31.40
C LEU A 260 -15.48 13.13 32.23
N GLY A 261 -15.79 12.85 33.50
CA GLY A 261 -16.29 13.85 34.42
C GLY A 261 -15.47 13.95 35.70
N LEU A 262 -15.61 15.09 36.36
CA LEU A 262 -15.05 15.32 37.69
C LEU A 262 -16.10 14.86 38.72
N GLU A 263 -15.70 14.05 39.71
CA GLU A 263 -16.59 13.58 40.76
C GLU A 263 -17.01 14.75 41.68
N GLU A 264 -16.07 15.65 41.97
CA GLU A 264 -16.36 16.90 42.67
C GLU A 264 -16.64 18.04 41.68
N PRO A 265 -17.63 18.92 41.90
CA PRO A 265 -17.93 20.04 41.00
C PRO A 265 -16.94 21.21 41.09
N VAL A 266 -16.07 21.23 42.10
CA VAL A 266 -15.14 22.34 42.36
C VAL A 266 -13.75 21.78 42.62
N ALA A 267 -12.77 22.26 41.86
CA ALA A 267 -11.37 21.93 42.09
C ALA A 267 -10.76 22.85 43.15
N VAL A 268 -10.15 22.26 44.18
CA VAL A 268 -9.46 22.97 45.26
C VAL A 268 -7.95 22.80 45.09
N LEU A 269 -7.19 23.87 45.28
CA LEU A 269 -5.73 23.85 45.23
C LEU A 269 -5.18 22.85 46.27
N ASP A 270 -4.20 22.03 45.87
CA ASP A 270 -3.57 21.00 46.72
C ASP A 270 -4.49 19.90 47.26
N ALA A 271 -5.72 19.77 46.73
CA ALA A 271 -6.61 18.65 47.02
C ALA A 271 -6.57 17.60 45.89
N PRO A 272 -6.66 16.30 46.20
CA PRO A 272 -6.79 15.27 45.18
C PRO A 272 -8.13 15.42 44.45
N LEU A 273 -8.09 15.44 43.12
CA LEU A 273 -9.29 15.44 42.26
C LEU A 273 -9.61 14.02 41.83
N ARG A 274 -10.89 13.66 41.91
CA ARG A 274 -11.36 12.37 41.40
C ARG A 274 -12.08 12.56 40.07
N PHE A 275 -11.74 11.70 39.12
CA PHE A 275 -12.37 11.65 37.82
C PHE A 275 -13.08 10.31 37.67
N PHE A 276 -14.27 10.33 37.08
CA PHE A 276 -14.88 9.12 36.55
C PHE A 276 -14.69 9.07 35.03
N VAL A 277 -14.43 7.87 34.53
CA VAL A 277 -14.20 7.61 33.11
C VAL A 277 -15.18 6.53 32.70
N GLU A 278 -16.05 6.82 31.74
CA GLU A 278 -16.87 5.78 31.12
C GLU A 278 -16.12 5.20 29.92
N LEU A 279 -15.94 3.89 29.95
CA LEU A 279 -15.30 3.13 28.89
C LEU A 279 -16.36 2.34 28.12
N TRP A 280 -16.42 2.54 26.82
CA TRP A 280 -17.13 1.68 25.91
C TRP A 280 -16.16 0.71 25.25
N ALA A 281 -16.45 -0.59 25.33
CA ALA A 281 -15.69 -1.63 24.67
C ALA A 281 -16.62 -2.47 23.80
N ALA A 282 -16.39 -2.45 22.49
CA ALA A 282 -17.05 -3.31 21.51
C ALA A 282 -16.10 -4.36 20.92
N GLY A 283 -14.91 -4.51 21.51
CA GLY A 283 -13.95 -5.57 21.16
C GLY A 283 -14.35 -6.93 21.74
N ALA A 284 -13.88 -8.00 21.10
CA ALA A 284 -14.10 -9.37 21.58
C ALA A 284 -13.24 -9.75 22.81
N GLN A 285 -12.21 -8.96 23.09
CA GLN A 285 -11.34 -9.13 24.26
C GLN A 285 -11.63 -8.02 25.29
N PRO A 286 -11.61 -8.33 26.59
CA PRO A 286 -11.71 -7.33 27.64
C PRO A 286 -10.56 -6.32 27.54
N LEU A 287 -10.82 -5.07 27.91
CA LEU A 287 -9.79 -4.05 28.08
C LEU A 287 -8.93 -4.45 29.29
N GLU A 288 -7.65 -4.77 29.05
CA GLU A 288 -6.63 -4.97 30.10
C GLU A 288 -6.04 -3.64 30.58
#